data_AF-A0A2V3I7R3-F1
#
_entry.id   AF-A0A2V3I7R3-F1
#
_cell.length_a   1.000
_cell.length_b   1.000
_cell.length_c   1.000
_cell.angle_alpha   90.00
_cell.angle_beta   90.00
_cell.angle_gamma   90.00
#
_symmetry.space_group_name_H-M   'P 1'
#
loop_
_entity.id
_entity.type
_entity.pdbx_description
1 polymer ?
#
loop_
_entity_poly.entity_id
_entity_poly.type
_entity_poly.pdbx_seq_one_letter_code
_entity_poly.pdbx_strand_id
1 'polypeptide(L)' 'MWAILSIRVENKPGILFKVTHLFRSRNFNIESITVGVMENPEFSKMTITTVGTEKQ' A
#
# COMPACT_ATOMS: atom_id res chain seq x y z
N MET A 1 -7.21 -15.35 3.06
CA MET A 1 -5.75 -15.55 2.99
C MET A 1 -5.06 -14.23 3.29
N TRP A 2 -3.95 -14.27 4.04
CA TRP A 2 -3.11 -13.09 4.25
C TRP A 2 -2.22 -12.84 3.05
N ALA A 3 -2.12 -11.58 2.64
CA ALA A 3 -1.22 -11.15 1.58
C ALA A 3 -0.39 -9.95 2.03
N ILE A 4 0.89 -9.94 1.64
CA ILE A 4 1.82 -8.84 1.87
C ILE A 4 2.22 -8.28 0.51
N LEU A 5 1.98 -6.99 0.30
CA LEU A 5 2.32 -6.28 -0.93
C LEU A 5 3.47 -5.31 -0.64
N SER A 6 4.56 -5.44 -1.37
CA SER A 6 5.70 -4.52 -1.31
C SER A 6 5.76 -3.73 -2.62
N ILE A 7 5.33 -2.47 -2.59
CA ILE A 7 5.21 -1.62 -3.77
C ILE A 7 6.14 -0.41 -3.71
N ARG A 8 6.73 -0.05 -4.85
CA ARG A 8 7.47 1.20 -5.05
C ARG A 8 6.48 2.27 -5.49
N VAL A 9 6.51 3.43 -4.85
CA VAL A 9 5.63 4.56 -5.14
C VAL A 9 6.45 5.84 -5.29
N GLU A 10 5.91 6.83 -5.99
CA GLU A 10 6.50 8.18 -6.04
C GLU A 10 6.41 8.84 -4.65
N ASN A 11 7.48 9.50 -4.22
CA ASN A 11 7.53 10.22 -2.95
C ASN A 11 6.95 11.64 -3.10
N LYS A 12 5.63 11.73 -3.20
CA LYS A 12 4.92 13.02 -3.35
C LYS A 12 3.72 13.14 -2.42
N PRO A 13 3.29 14.37 -2.07
CA PRO A 13 2.11 14.59 -1.25
C PRO A 13 0.87 13.86 -1.79
N GLY A 14 0.12 13.23 -0.90
CA GLY A 14 -1.13 12.52 -1.24
C GLY A 14 -0.96 11.07 -1.72
N ILE A 15 0.26 10.55 -1.88
CA ILE A 15 0.46 9.16 -2.33
C ILE A 15 -0.09 8.13 -1.35
N LEU A 16 0.04 8.36 -0.04
CA LEU A 16 -0.53 7.49 1.01
C LEU A 16 -2.06 7.42 0.88
N PHE A 17 -2.72 8.56 0.70
CA PHE A 17 -4.17 8.60 0.50
C PHE A 17 -4.57 7.88 -0.78
N LYS A 18 -3.87 8.11 -1.90
CA LYS A 18 -4.18 7.46 -3.18
C LYS A 18 -4.13 5.94 -3.07
N VAL A 19 -3.11 5.40 -2.40
CA VAL A 19 -2.97 3.94 -2.20
C VAL A 19 -4.04 3.42 -1.25
N THR A 20 -4.20 4.00 -0.06
CA THR A 20 -5.21 3.54 0.92
C THR A 20 -6.64 3.66 0.38
N HIS A 21 -6.94 4.69 -0.40
CA HIS A 21 -8.23 4.86 -1.07
C HIS A 21 -8.53 3.73 -2.07
N LEU A 22 -7.51 3.23 -2.77
CA LEU A 22 -7.65 2.12 -3.73
C LEU A 22 -8.01 0.80 -3.03
N PHE A 23 -7.51 0.55 -1.82
CA PHE A 23 -7.91 -0.60 -1.02
C PHE A 23 -9.34 -0.45 -0.54
N ARG A 24 -9.70 0.72 0.01
CA ARG A 24 -11.08 1.04 0.41
C ARG A 24 -12.06 0.88 -0.75
N SER A 25 -11.73 1.37 -1.95
CA SER A 25 -12.63 1.33 -3.11
C SER A 25 -12.92 -0.10 -3.59
N ARG A 26 -12.04 -1.05 -3.29
CA ARG A 26 -12.21 -2.48 -3.59
C ARG A 26 -12.69 -3.30 -2.39
N ASN A 27 -13.07 -2.63 -1.30
CA ASN A 27 -13.51 -3.27 -0.06
C ASN A 27 -12.46 -4.23 0.54
N PHE A 28 -11.17 -3.89 0.39
CA PHE A 28 -10.08 -4.60 1.06
C PHE A 28 -9.75 -3.93 2.39
N ASN A 29 -9.59 -4.75 3.43
CA ASN A 29 -9.15 -4.27 4.73
C ASN A 29 -7.63 -4.19 4.80
N ILE A 30 -7.09 -3.03 5.17
CA ILE A 30 -5.65 -2.86 5.45
C ILE A 30 -5.43 -3.21 6.91
N GLU A 31 -4.61 -4.22 7.17
CA GLU A 31 -4.25 -4.58 8.53
C GLU A 31 -3.03 -3.80 9.02
N SER A 32 -2.04 -3.64 8.15
CA SER A 32 -0.91 -2.76 8.43
C SER A 32 -0.37 -2.15 7.15
N ILE A 33 0.21 -0.96 7.30
CA ILE A 33 0.91 -0.25 6.24
C ILE A 33 2.13 0.43 6.83
N THR A 34 3.28 0.29 6.16
CA THR A 34 4.49 1.06 6.44
C THR A 34 4.93 1.76 5.17
N VAL A 35 5.52 2.95 5.33
CA VAL A 35 6.06 3.74 4.23
C VAL A 35 7.41 4.31 4.64
N GLY A 36 8.39 4.23 3.75
CA GLY A 36 9.70 4.82 3.95
C GLY A 36 10.32 5.26 2.64
N VAL A 37 11.01 6.41 2.67
CA VAL A 37 11.78 6.92 1.53
C VAL A 37 12.90 5.93 1.19
N MET A 38 13.11 5.68 -0.10
CA MET A 38 14.18 4.81 -0.58
C MET A 38 15.50 5.57 -0.75
N GLU A 39 16.57 4.87 -1.14
CA GLU A 39 17.86 5.48 -1.49
C GLU A 39 17.71 6.58 -2.55
N ASN A 40 16.87 6.35 -3.56
CA ASN A 40 16.42 7.42 -4.45
C ASN A 40 15.23 8.15 -3.81
N PRO A 41 15.38 9.42 -3.39
CA PRO A 41 14.37 10.17 -2.64
C PRO A 41 13.11 10.50 -3.44
N GLU A 42 13.15 10.36 -4.78
CA GLU A 42 11.96 10.46 -5.64
C GLU A 42 10.96 9.32 -5.38
N PHE A 43 11.37 8.26 -4.67
CA PHE A 43 10.56 7.07 -4.44
C PHE A 43 10.50 6.70 -2.96
N SER A 44 9.38 6.09 -2.59
CA SER A 44 9.18 5.42 -1.32
C SER A 44 8.81 3.97 -1.53
N LYS A 45 9.11 3.13 -0.56
CA LYS A 45 8.64 1.76 -0.47
C LYS A 45 7.46 1.71 0.49
N MET A 46 6.33 1.17 0.03
CA MET A 46 5.20 0.85 0.88
C MET A 46 5.08 -0.66 1.05
N THR A 47 4.95 -1.11 2.29
CA THR A 47 4.63 -2.51 2.62
C THR A 47 3.24 -2.55 3.23
N ILE A 48 2.35 -3.35 2.66
CA ILE A 48 0.94 -3.42 3.06
C ILE A 48 0.60 -4.87 3.36
N THR A 49 0.08 -5.13 4.56
CA THR A 49 -0.55 -6.40 4.91
C THR A 49 -2.05 -6.26 4.81
N THR A 50 -2.69 -7.17 4.08
CA THR A 50 -4.14 -7.17 3.83
C THR A 50 -4.71 -8.56 3.99
N VAL A 51 -5.96 -8.63 4.42
CA VAL A 51 -6.74 -9.87 4.43
C VAL A 51 -7.67 -9.84 3.22
N GLY A 52 -7.49 -10.79 2.30
CA GLY A 52 -8.42 -11.03 1.21
C GLY A 52 -9.19 -12.34 1.44
N THR A 53 -10.48 -12.36 1.15
CA THR A 53 -11.16 -13.62 0.85
C THR A 53 -10.65 -14.10 -0.50
N GLU A 54 -10.15 -15.33 -0.59
CA GLU A 54 -9.71 -15.92 -1.85
C GLU A 54 -10.94 -16.11 -2.74
N LYS A 55 -11.25 -15.06 -3.53
CA LYS A 55 -12.21 -14.98 -4.65
C LYS A 55 -12.38 -13.49 -4.99
N GLN A 56 -11.62 -13.04 -5.98
CA GLN A 56 -12.09 -12.19 -7.08
C GLN A 56 -11.02 -12.14 -8.18
#